data_AF-A0A534RR44-F1
#
_entry.id   AF-A0A534RR44-F1
#
_cell.length_a   1.000
_cell.length_b   1.000
_cell.length_c   1.000
_cell.angle_alpha   90.00
_cell.angle_beta   90.00
_cell.angle_gamma   90.00
#
_symmetry.space_group_name_H-M   'P 1'
#
loop_
_entity.id
_entity.type
_entity.pdbx_description
1 polymer ?
#
loop_
_entity_poly.entity_id
_entity_poly.type
_entity_poly.pdbx_seq_one_letter_code
_entity_poly.pdbx_strand_id
1 'polypeptide(L)'
;NVVRIALPPLRERGEDISLLADYFLSVHRYGDTQGPQGFSADAREKLLAYPWPGNVRELENVITQAVLNARGQLLTAEDLVLSEVSPRSVGAEPVPEQARGVTLEELFVQYPGNVYTTAERLLVAQALELSRHNQVQAARLLGISRNVLRDRMKRYGLH
;
A
#
# COMPACT_ATOMS: atom_id res chain seq x y z
N ASN A 1 -19.90 -0.65 -29.37
CA ASN A 1 -20.62 -1.59 -28.49
C ASN A 1 -19.68 -1.96 -27.36
N VAL A 2 -19.85 -1.38 -26.16
CA VAL A 2 -18.96 -1.61 -25.01
C VAL A 2 -19.60 -2.67 -24.13
N VAL A 3 -19.02 -3.88 -24.13
CA VAL A 3 -19.46 -4.98 -23.26
C VAL A 3 -19.04 -4.67 -21.83
N ARG A 4 -20.01 -4.38 -20.96
CA ARG A 4 -19.78 -4.26 -19.52
C ARG A 4 -19.69 -5.66 -18.93
N ILE A 5 -18.48 -6.13 -18.65
CA ILE A 5 -18.27 -7.35 -17.88
C ILE A 5 -18.56 -6.99 -16.41
N ALA A 6 -19.72 -7.40 -15.89
CA ALA A 6 -20.02 -7.31 -14.48
C ALA A 6 -19.17 -8.37 -13.75
N LEU A 7 -18.05 -7.95 -13.15
CA LEU A 7 -17.28 -8.84 -12.29
C LEU A 7 -18.04 -9.00 -10.97
N PRO A 8 -18.39 -10.23 -10.55
CA PRO A 8 -19.03 -10.45 -9.27
C PRO A 8 -18.08 -10.04 -8.13
N PRO A 9 -18.62 -9.57 -7.00
CA PRO A 9 -17.81 -9.12 -5.88
C PRO A 9 -17.09 -10.27 -5.18
N LEU A 10 -15.91 -9.99 -4.64
CA LEU A 10 -14.98 -11.01 -4.14
C LEU A 10 -15.56 -11.88 -3.02
N ARG A 11 -16.48 -11.33 -2.21
CA ARG A 11 -17.19 -12.03 -1.13
C ARG A 11 -18.04 -13.23 -1.59
N GLU A 12 -18.48 -13.24 -2.85
CA GLU A 12 -19.28 -14.35 -3.42
C GLU A 12 -18.38 -15.52 -3.85
N ARG A 13 -17.06 -15.40 -3.63
CA ARG A 13 -15.99 -16.31 -4.05
C ARG A 13 -14.98 -16.52 -2.91
N GLY A 14 -15.43 -16.99 -1.75
CA GLY A 14 -14.58 -17.13 -0.55
C GLY A 14 -13.29 -17.95 -0.76
N GLU A 15 -13.31 -18.97 -1.62
CA GLU A 15 -12.11 -19.75 -2.00
C GLU A 15 -11.08 -18.90 -2.77
N ASP A 16 -11.53 -17.92 -3.56
CA ASP A 16 -10.65 -17.03 -4.32
C ASP A 16 -9.91 -16.05 -3.39
N ILE A 17 -10.47 -15.70 -2.22
CA ILE A 17 -9.82 -14.79 -1.26
C ILE A 17 -8.49 -15.39 -0.79
N SER A 18 -8.50 -16.67 -0.40
CA SER A 18 -7.28 -17.34 0.07
C SER A 18 -6.25 -17.48 -1.05
N LEU A 19 -6.70 -17.91 -2.24
CA LEU A 19 -5.82 -18.10 -3.40
C LEU A 19 -5.18 -16.78 -3.85
N LEU A 20 -5.97 -15.72 -3.97
CA LEU A 20 -5.49 -14.40 -4.33
C LEU A 20 -4.58 -13.83 -3.24
N ALA A 21 -4.89 -14.08 -1.97
CA ALA A 21 -4.06 -13.61 -0.88
C ALA A 21 -2.66 -14.23 -0.92
N ASP A 22 -2.58 -15.54 -1.12
CA ASP A 22 -1.31 -16.25 -1.27
C ASP A 22 -0.58 -15.82 -2.55
N TYR A 23 -1.30 -15.56 -3.65
CA TYR A 23 -0.72 -15.00 -4.87
C TYR A 23 -0.09 -13.62 -4.62
N PHE A 24 -0.83 -12.66 -4.04
CA PHE A 24 -0.30 -11.33 -3.76
C PHE A 24 0.84 -11.37 -2.74
N LEU A 25 0.77 -12.25 -1.73
CA LEU A 25 1.91 -12.45 -0.83
C LEU A 25 3.16 -12.90 -1.62
N SER A 26 3.02 -13.86 -2.53
CA SER A 26 4.14 -14.36 -3.33
C SER A 26 4.72 -13.31 -4.29
N VAL A 27 3.86 -12.49 -4.88
CA VAL A 27 4.27 -11.41 -5.80
C VAL A 27 4.94 -10.28 -5.01
N HIS A 28 4.47 -10.02 -3.78
CA HIS A 28 4.88 -8.87 -2.98
C HIS A 28 6.02 -9.12 -1.98
N ARG A 29 6.35 -10.37 -1.66
CA ARG A 29 7.48 -10.72 -0.78
C ARG A 29 8.84 -10.26 -1.34
N TYR A 30 9.77 -9.96 -0.43
CA TYR A 30 11.12 -9.49 -0.76
C TYR A 30 12.11 -10.63 -0.93
N GLY A 31 12.39 -11.01 -2.18
CA GLY A 31 13.30 -12.10 -2.50
C GLY A 31 12.89 -13.43 -1.86
N ASP A 32 13.68 -14.47 -2.05
CA ASP A 32 13.31 -15.80 -1.54
C ASP A 32 13.56 -15.99 -0.04
N THR A 33 14.23 -15.05 0.64
CA THR A 33 14.70 -15.25 2.02
C THR A 33 14.42 -14.10 3.00
N GLN A 34 13.83 -12.98 2.56
CA GLN A 34 13.72 -11.75 3.37
C GLN A 34 12.30 -11.19 3.36
N GLY A 35 11.29 -11.97 3.76
CA GLY A 35 9.92 -11.47 3.87
C GLY A 35 8.95 -12.51 4.45
N PRO A 36 7.70 -12.12 4.75
CA PRO A 36 6.69 -13.05 5.21
C PRO A 36 6.45 -14.14 4.15
N GLN A 37 6.47 -15.40 4.58
CA GLN A 37 6.26 -16.58 3.74
C GLN A 37 4.84 -17.12 3.82
N GLY A 38 4.04 -16.62 4.76
CA GLY A 38 2.65 -17.04 4.90
C GLY A 38 1.86 -16.08 5.78
N PHE A 39 0.63 -16.50 6.05
CA PHE A 39 -0.28 -15.86 6.98
C PHE A 39 -0.39 -16.72 8.24
N SER A 40 -0.46 -16.05 9.39
CA SER A 40 -0.92 -16.65 10.64
C SER A 40 -2.39 -17.09 10.55
N ALA A 41 -2.85 -17.92 11.49
CA ALA A 41 -4.23 -18.42 11.49
C ALA A 41 -5.25 -17.29 11.68
N ASP A 42 -4.98 -16.36 12.59
CA ASP A 42 -5.78 -15.15 12.86
C ASP A 42 -5.81 -14.20 11.66
N ALA A 43 -4.70 -14.04 10.94
CA ALA A 43 -4.70 -13.27 9.69
C ALA A 43 -5.62 -13.88 8.62
N ARG A 44 -5.59 -15.22 8.46
CA ARG A 44 -6.45 -15.91 7.49
C ARG A 44 -7.92 -15.77 7.85
N GLU A 45 -8.26 -15.93 9.13
CA GLU A 45 -9.63 -15.72 9.62
C GLU A 45 -10.10 -14.28 9.33
N LYS A 46 -9.25 -13.29 9.62
CA LYS A 46 -9.55 -11.87 9.35
C LYS A 46 -9.77 -11.58 7.86
N LEU A 47 -8.98 -12.18 6.96
CA LEU A 47 -9.15 -12.03 5.51
C LEU A 47 -10.48 -12.62 5.02
N LEU A 48 -10.88 -13.77 5.56
CA LEU A 48 -12.11 -14.47 5.17
C LEU A 48 -13.36 -13.79 5.75
N ALA A 49 -13.26 -13.21 6.95
CA ALA A 49 -14.38 -12.54 7.61
C ALA A 49 -14.69 -11.16 7.01
N TYR A 50 -13.73 -10.53 6.31
CA TYR A 50 -13.87 -9.18 5.80
C TYR A 50 -14.68 -9.12 4.49
N PRO A 51 -15.58 -8.12 4.31
CA PRO A 51 -16.50 -8.09 3.17
C PRO A 51 -15.90 -7.60 1.84
N TRP A 52 -14.66 -7.08 1.83
CA TRP A 52 -13.95 -6.59 0.65
C TRP A 52 -14.77 -5.62 -0.25
N PRO A 53 -15.23 -4.46 0.26
CA PRO A 53 -15.99 -3.48 -0.53
C PRO A 53 -15.27 -3.00 -1.81
N GLY A 54 -13.94 -2.97 -1.81
CA GLY A 54 -13.10 -2.66 -2.98
C GLY A 54 -12.64 -3.89 -3.78
N ASN A 55 -13.19 -5.08 -3.50
CA ASN A 55 -12.89 -6.35 -4.17
C ASN A 55 -11.37 -6.65 -4.23
N VAL A 56 -10.91 -7.22 -5.34
CA VAL A 56 -9.52 -7.65 -5.56
C VAL A 56 -8.51 -6.51 -5.38
N ARG A 57 -8.88 -5.27 -5.75
CA ARG A 57 -7.99 -4.11 -5.61
C ARG A 57 -7.73 -3.77 -4.15
N GLU A 58 -8.74 -3.89 -3.30
CA GLU A 58 -8.56 -3.69 -1.86
C GLU A 58 -7.73 -4.82 -1.26
N LEU A 59 -7.99 -6.08 -1.63
CA LEU A 59 -7.20 -7.23 -1.19
C LEU A 59 -5.71 -7.08 -1.53
N GLU A 60 -5.40 -6.73 -2.79
CA GLU A 60 -4.03 -6.49 -3.24
C GLU A 60 -3.35 -5.38 -2.44
N ASN A 61 -4.05 -4.26 -2.20
CA ASN A 61 -3.52 -3.13 -1.44
C ASN A 61 -3.24 -3.50 0.01
N VAL A 62 -4.18 -4.17 0.68
CA VAL A 62 -4.03 -4.60 2.08
C VAL A 62 -2.82 -5.52 2.21
N ILE A 63 -2.69 -6.51 1.34
CA ILE A 63 -1.57 -7.47 1.40
C ILE A 63 -0.25 -6.79 1.06
N THR A 64 -0.24 -5.89 0.07
CA THR A 64 0.96 -5.11 -0.27
C THR A 64 1.44 -4.32 0.94
N GLN A 65 0.54 -3.62 1.64
CA GLN A 65 0.87 -2.87 2.85
C GLN A 65 1.32 -3.78 3.99
N ALA A 66 0.64 -4.91 4.19
CA ALA A 66 1.00 -5.88 5.22
C ALA A 66 2.42 -6.44 5.01
N VAL A 67 2.79 -6.80 3.77
CA VAL A 67 4.14 -7.28 3.43
C VAL A 67 5.22 -6.21 3.68
N LEU A 68 4.89 -4.93 3.49
CA LEU A 68 5.83 -3.83 3.74
C LEU A 68 6.06 -3.59 5.24
N ASN A 69 5.03 -3.78 6.05
CA ASN A 69 5.08 -3.52 7.50
C ASN A 69 5.47 -4.76 8.33
N ALA A 70 5.43 -5.95 7.73
CA ALA A 70 5.72 -7.22 8.37
C ALA A 70 7.11 -7.23 9.03
N ARG A 71 7.16 -7.68 10.28
CA ARG A 71 8.41 -7.82 11.05
C ARG A 71 8.91 -9.26 11.18
N GLY A 72 8.14 -10.23 10.69
CA GLY A 72 8.40 -11.66 10.86
C GLY A 72 8.15 -12.48 9.60
N GLN A 73 8.26 -13.80 9.74
CA GLN A 73 8.03 -14.76 8.64
C GLN A 73 6.55 -14.99 8.33
N LEU A 74 5.63 -14.49 9.16
CA LEU A 74 4.19 -14.61 8.96
C LEU A 74 3.53 -13.23 9.07
N LEU A 75 2.54 -12.98 8.20
CA LEU A 75 1.62 -11.86 8.35
C LEU A 75 0.61 -12.19 9.46
N THR A 76 0.50 -11.30 10.44
CA THR A 76 -0.43 -11.36 11.58
C THR A 76 -1.71 -10.59 11.28
N ALA A 77 -2.75 -10.81 12.08
CA ALA A 77 -3.98 -10.01 11.98
C ALA A 77 -3.72 -8.50 12.17
N GLU A 78 -2.68 -8.11 12.91
CA GLU A 78 -2.30 -6.71 13.13
C GLU A 78 -1.65 -6.08 11.89
N ASP A 79 -0.95 -6.86 11.08
CA ASP A 79 -0.34 -6.39 9.82
C ASP A 79 -1.41 -6.08 8.76
N LEU A 80 -2.60 -6.67 8.88
CA LEU A 80 -3.73 -6.48 7.97
C LEU A 80 -4.57 -5.27 8.40
N VAL A 81 -4.21 -4.09 7.88
CA VAL A 81 -4.99 -2.86 8.07
C VAL A 81 -6.20 -2.90 7.14
N LEU A 82 -7.35 -3.30 7.68
CA LEU A 82 -8.63 -3.34 6.97
C LEU A 82 -9.44 -2.09 7.33
N SER A 83 -10.14 -1.52 6.35
CA SER A 83 -11.00 -0.37 6.62
C SER A 83 -12.14 -0.80 7.54
N GLU A 84 -12.44 -0.06 8.60
CA GLU A 84 -13.63 -0.35 9.40
C GLU A 84 -14.87 -0.15 8.53
N VAL A 85 -15.46 -1.24 8.06
CA VAL A 85 -16.74 -1.20 7.32
C VAL A 85 -17.85 -1.00 8.35
N SER A 86 -17.93 0.19 8.92
CA SER A 86 -19.14 0.66 9.59
C SER A 86 -20.07 1.23 8.52
N PRO A 87 -21.30 0.70 8.34
CA PRO A 87 -22.28 1.32 7.48
C PRO A 87 -22.91 2.49 8.23
N ARG A 88 -22.17 3.59 8.42
CA ARG A 88 -22.72 4.96 8.60
C ARG A 88 -21.65 6.00 8.90
N SER A 89 -21.95 7.20 8.38
CA SER A 89 -21.45 8.53 8.73
C SER A 89 -20.13 8.96 8.08
N VAL A 90 -20.29 9.78 7.05
CA VAL A 90 -19.42 10.93 6.80
C VAL A 90 -19.34 11.72 8.10
N GLY A 91 -18.29 11.49 8.87
CA GLY A 91 -17.98 12.18 10.10
C GLY A 91 -16.47 12.18 10.21
N ALA A 92 -15.85 13.25 9.70
CA ALA A 92 -14.43 13.49 9.86
C ALA A 92 -14.13 13.60 11.37
N GLU A 93 -13.56 12.55 11.96
CA GLU A 93 -12.88 12.73 13.23
C GLU A 93 -11.63 13.61 13.00
N PRO A 94 -11.37 14.58 13.89
CA PRO A 94 -10.21 15.44 13.77
C PRO A 94 -8.95 14.62 14.04
N VAL A 95 -8.24 14.27 12.97
CA VAL A 95 -6.88 13.74 13.04
C VAL A 95 -6.01 14.73 13.85
N PRO A 96 -5.26 14.27 14.87
CA PRO A 96 -4.42 15.15 15.69
C PRO A 96 -3.51 16.03 14.82
N GLU A 97 -3.44 17.31 15.17
CA GLU A 97 -2.82 18.39 14.38
C GLU A 97 -1.32 18.19 14.08
N GLN A 98 -0.66 17.23 14.76
CA GLN A 98 0.72 16.82 14.47
C GLN A 98 0.85 15.86 13.27
N ALA A 99 -0.27 15.35 12.73
CA ALA A 99 -0.30 14.45 11.56
C ALA A 99 -0.97 15.13 10.34
N ARG A 100 -1.06 16.46 10.31
CA ARG A 100 -1.38 17.17 9.07
C ARG A 100 -0.23 16.98 8.09
N GLY A 101 -0.35 15.96 7.24
CA GLY A 101 0.43 15.87 6.02
C GLY A 101 0.27 17.14 5.20
N VAL A 102 1.30 17.50 4.43
CA VAL A 102 1.23 18.68 3.56
C VAL A 102 0.11 18.49 2.55
N THR A 103 -0.82 19.44 2.47
CA THR A 103 -1.90 19.39 1.48
C THR A 103 -1.37 19.76 0.09
N LEU A 104 -2.06 19.32 -0.96
CA LEU A 104 -1.67 19.71 -2.32
C LEU A 104 -1.79 21.23 -2.51
N GLU A 105 -2.82 21.84 -1.95
CA GLU A 105 -3.04 23.29 -1.96
C GLU A 105 -1.87 24.05 -1.33
N GLU A 106 -1.37 23.57 -0.19
CA GLU A 106 -0.19 24.14 0.47
C GLU A 106 1.06 24.06 -0.41
N LEU A 107 1.28 22.94 -1.12
CA LEU A 107 2.41 22.82 -2.04
C LEU A 107 2.34 23.83 -3.20
N PHE A 108 1.14 24.08 -3.74
CA PHE A 108 0.95 25.09 -4.79
C PHE A 108 1.20 26.51 -4.31
N VAL A 109 0.84 26.83 -3.07
CA VAL A 109 1.07 28.15 -2.47
C VAL A 109 2.54 28.34 -2.10
N GLN A 110 3.18 27.33 -1.51
CA GLN A 110 4.55 27.44 -1.00
C GLN A 110 5.61 27.30 -2.10
N TYR A 111 5.33 26.54 -3.17
CA TYR A 111 6.29 26.24 -4.23
C TYR A 111 5.75 26.53 -5.64
N PRO A 112 5.29 27.77 -5.93
CA PRO A 112 4.75 28.11 -7.24
C PRO A 112 5.77 27.81 -8.36
N GLY A 113 5.32 27.12 -9.40
CA GLY A 113 6.17 26.71 -10.54
C GLY A 113 7.11 25.53 -10.28
N ASN A 114 7.25 25.06 -9.03
CA ASN A 114 8.13 23.94 -8.65
C ASN A 114 7.41 22.80 -7.92
N VAL A 115 6.09 22.89 -7.79
CA VAL A 115 5.22 21.92 -7.10
C VAL A 115 5.54 20.48 -7.48
N TYR A 116 5.64 20.18 -8.77
CA TYR A 116 5.91 18.83 -9.26
C TYR A 116 7.24 18.30 -8.72
N THR A 117 8.32 19.07 -8.86
CA THR A 117 9.67 18.68 -8.40
C THR A 117 9.71 18.51 -6.88
N THR A 118 9.04 19.40 -6.14
CA THR A 118 8.97 19.33 -4.67
C THR A 118 8.19 18.09 -4.23
N ALA A 119 7.01 17.85 -4.82
CA ALA A 119 6.20 16.67 -4.54
C ALA A 119 6.96 15.38 -4.88
N GLU A 120 7.60 15.32 -6.06
CA GLU A 120 8.40 14.17 -6.48
C GLU A 120 9.55 13.90 -5.51
N ARG A 121 10.26 14.94 -5.04
CA ARG A 121 11.34 14.80 -4.04
C ARG A 121 10.82 14.29 -2.70
N LEU A 122 9.71 14.86 -2.20
CA LEU A 122 9.10 14.46 -0.94
C LEU A 122 8.63 13.00 -0.99
N LEU A 123 7.98 12.60 -2.09
CA LEU A 123 7.55 11.21 -2.30
C LEU A 123 8.74 10.25 -2.32
N VAL A 124 9.82 10.60 -3.03
CA VAL A 124 11.04 9.77 -3.07
C VAL A 124 11.69 9.65 -1.70
N ALA A 125 11.81 10.75 -0.95
CA ALA A 125 12.37 10.75 0.40
C ALA A 125 11.53 9.89 1.35
N GLN A 126 10.20 10.10 1.36
CA GLN A 126 9.28 9.35 2.21
C GLN A 126 9.32 7.85 1.89
N ALA A 127 9.35 7.49 0.60
CA ALA A 127 9.41 6.09 0.20
C ALA A 127 10.71 5.42 0.64
N LEU A 128 11.84 6.14 0.62
CA LEU A 128 13.12 5.64 1.13
C LEU A 128 13.07 5.44 2.65
N GLU A 129 12.51 6.40 3.40
CA GLU A 129 12.36 6.27 4.86
C GLU A 129 11.50 5.08 5.25
N LEU A 130 10.30 4.95 4.65
CA LEU A 130 9.39 3.81 4.88
C LEU A 130 10.04 2.47 4.52
N SER A 131 10.94 2.49 3.53
CA SER A 131 11.68 1.32 3.05
C SER A 131 13.02 1.10 3.75
N ARG A 132 13.33 1.84 4.82
CA ARG A 132 14.65 1.78 5.50
C ARG A 132 15.83 1.87 4.52
N HIS A 133 15.73 2.78 3.55
CA HIS A 133 16.70 3.03 2.48
C HIS A 133 16.91 1.87 1.48
N ASN A 134 16.03 0.86 1.47
CA ASN A 134 16.08 -0.17 0.44
C ASN A 134 15.41 0.31 -0.85
N GLN A 135 16.26 0.65 -1.84
CA GLN A 135 15.86 1.24 -3.12
C GLN A 135 14.91 0.36 -3.94
N VAL A 136 15.00 -0.97 -3.84
CA VAL A 136 14.07 -1.86 -4.56
C VAL A 136 12.66 -1.73 -3.98
N GLN A 137 12.56 -1.67 -2.64
CA GLN A 137 11.29 -1.49 -1.94
C GLN A 137 10.71 -0.11 -2.19
N ALA A 138 11.54 0.94 -2.09
CA ALA A 138 11.10 2.31 -2.30
C ALA A 138 10.59 2.54 -3.73
N ALA A 139 11.23 1.93 -4.73
CA ALA A 139 10.79 2.01 -6.11
C ALA A 139 9.42 1.34 -6.30
N ARG A 140 9.22 0.18 -5.67
CA ARG A 140 7.95 -0.54 -5.67
C ARG A 140 6.85 0.24 -4.96
N LEU A 141 7.16 0.86 -3.82
CA LEU A 141 6.23 1.70 -3.05
C LEU A 141 5.69 2.86 -3.90
N LEU A 142 6.56 3.41 -4.75
CA LEU A 142 6.24 4.49 -5.68
C LEU A 142 5.67 4.01 -7.02
N GLY A 143 5.59 2.70 -7.26
CA GLY A 143 5.13 2.14 -8.53
C GLY A 143 6.05 2.43 -9.73
N ILE A 144 7.35 2.64 -9.49
CA ILE A 144 8.36 2.94 -10.53
C ILE A 144 9.44 1.87 -10.58
N SER A 145 10.21 1.83 -11.67
CA SER A 145 11.39 0.94 -11.74
C SER A 145 12.52 1.43 -10.82
N ARG A 146 13.34 0.50 -10.33
CA ARG A 146 14.55 0.82 -9.54
C ARG A 146 15.46 1.82 -10.26
N ASN A 147 15.58 1.72 -11.57
CA ASN A 147 16.42 2.63 -12.36
C ASN A 147 15.86 4.07 -12.32
N VAL A 148 14.54 4.24 -12.46
CA VAL A 148 13.88 5.54 -12.35
C VAL A 148 14.05 6.11 -10.94
N LEU A 149 13.90 5.29 -9.90
CA LEU A 149 14.17 5.73 -8.52
C LEU A 149 15.61 6.22 -8.37
N ARG A 150 16.58 5.43 -8.82
CA ARG A 150 18.01 5.77 -8.72
C ARG A 150 18.33 7.08 -9.43
N ASP A 151 17.74 7.32 -10.60
CA ASP A 151 17.94 8.55 -11.35
C ASP A 151 17.30 9.75 -10.63
N ARG A 152 16.13 9.57 -10.00
CA ARG A 152 15.50 10.59 -9.12
C ARG A 152 16.34 10.86 -7.87
N MET A 153 16.88 9.84 -7.22
CA MET A 153 17.76 9.98 -6.05
C MET A 153 18.99 10.84 -6.39
N LYS A 154 19.64 10.56 -7.53
CA LYS A 154 20.77 11.37 -8.02
C LYS A 154 20.36 12.81 -8.30
N ARG A 155 19.20 13.01 -8.94
CA ARG A 155 18.67 14.36 -9.26
C ARG A 155 18.43 15.20 -8.00
N TYR A 156 18.03 14.58 -6.89
CA TYR A 156 17.69 15.27 -5.64
C TYR A 156 18.76 15.20 -4.56
N GLY A 157 19.91 14.57 -4.81
CA GLY A 157 20.98 14.41 -3.81
C GLY A 157 20.58 13.51 -2.64
N LEU A 158 19.71 12.51 -2.88
CA LEU A 158 19.31 11.52 -1.89
C LEU A 158 20.23 10.29 -2.01
N HIS A 159 20.79 9.82 -0.89
CA HIS A 159 21.75 8.71 -0.83
C HIS A 159 21.14 7.46 -0.20
#